data_AF-A0A934ZEH6-F1
#
_entry.id   AF-A0A934ZEH6-F1
#
_cell.length_a   1.000
_cell.length_b   1.000
_cell.length_c   1.000
_cell.angle_alpha   90.00
_cell.angle_beta   90.00
_cell.angle_gamma   90.00
#
_symmetry.space_group_name_H-M   'P 1'
#
loop_
_entity.id
_entity.type
_entity.pdbx_description
1 polymer ?
#
loop_
_entity_poly.entity_id
_entity_poly.type
_entity_poly.pdbx_seq_one_letter_code
_entity_poly.pdbx_strand_id
1 'polypeptide(L)'
;MRFGVLFASLVLSLVVASCGSSVCSGSSCACPAGETCAFDTCSSSTSGCSFNCASGSTCSGSCGPDCRVECSGASCTHTVGAGSTVNCASGTCAITCNGACTVSGNAALTCGGGTTSGPAGCS
;
A
#
# COMPACT_ATOMS: atom_id res chain seq x y z
N MET A 1 35.47 30.09 -30.36
CA MET A 1 35.85 29.79 -28.96
C MET A 1 35.07 30.71 -28.04
N ARG A 2 34.10 30.20 -27.27
CA ARG A 2 33.77 30.58 -25.88
C ARG A 2 32.47 29.94 -25.39
N PHE A 3 32.64 29.03 -24.43
CA PHE A 3 31.80 28.76 -23.24
C PHE A 3 30.28 28.70 -23.38
N GLY A 4 29.76 27.48 -23.44
CA GLY A 4 28.35 27.16 -23.23
C GLY A 4 28.16 25.73 -22.71
N VAL A 5 29.07 25.27 -21.85
CA VAL A 5 28.90 24.05 -21.05
C VAL A 5 28.72 24.53 -19.62
N LEU A 6 27.55 24.28 -19.02
CA LEU A 6 27.28 24.14 -17.57
C LEU A 6 25.75 24.25 -17.35
N PHE A 7 25.17 23.34 -16.56
CA PHE A 7 23.76 23.26 -16.11
C PHE A 7 22.72 22.51 -16.96
N ALA A 8 23.09 21.37 -17.55
CA ALA A 8 22.13 20.31 -17.87
C ALA A 8 22.37 19.07 -16.99
N SER A 9 22.69 19.29 -15.72
CA SER A 9 22.89 18.24 -14.72
C SER A 9 21.84 18.35 -13.63
N LEU A 10 21.33 17.17 -13.26
CA LEU A 10 20.67 16.86 -12.00
C LEU A 10 19.17 17.22 -11.87
N VAL A 11 18.34 16.59 -12.70
CA VAL A 11 17.16 15.93 -12.12
C VAL A 11 17.23 14.46 -12.53
N LEU A 12 18.20 13.78 -11.91
CA LEU A 12 18.21 12.35 -11.78
C LEU A 12 16.97 12.03 -10.95
N SER A 13 15.82 11.94 -11.61
CA SER A 13 14.61 11.39 -11.04
C SER A 13 14.96 9.97 -10.65
N LEU A 14 15.37 9.82 -9.39
CA LEU A 14 15.43 8.57 -8.65
C LEU A 14 14.01 8.02 -8.65
N VAL A 15 13.60 7.44 -9.78
CA VAL A 15 12.62 6.38 -9.80
C VAL A 15 13.36 5.21 -9.19
N VAL A 16 13.48 5.22 -7.86
CA VAL A 16 13.80 4.02 -7.10
C VAL A 16 12.55 3.16 -7.21
N ALA A 17 12.32 2.59 -8.39
CA ALA A 17 11.58 1.37 -8.53
C ALA A 17 12.47 0.28 -7.94
N SER A 18 12.68 0.33 -6.61
CA SER A 18 12.99 -0.86 -5.85
C SER A 18 11.72 -1.71 -5.94
N CYS A 19 11.57 -2.40 -7.06
CA CYS A 19 10.62 -3.49 -7.16
C CYS A 19 11.21 -4.60 -6.29
N GLY A 20 10.95 -4.52 -4.99
CA GLY A 20 11.13 -5.64 -4.10
C GLY A 20 10.37 -6.82 -4.68
N SER A 21 10.96 -8.01 -4.55
CA SER A 21 10.42 -9.25 -5.06
C SER A 21 9.12 -9.59 -4.32
N SER A 22 8.00 -8.97 -4.70
CA SER A 22 6.68 -9.32 -4.20
C SER A 22 6.38 -10.74 -4.65
N VAL A 23 6.33 -11.67 -3.70
CA VAL A 23 6.03 -13.07 -3.99
C VAL A 23 4.53 -13.22 -3.95
N CYS A 24 3.89 -13.21 -5.12
CA CYS A 24 2.47 -13.46 -5.26
C CYS A 24 2.20 -14.92 -5.64
N SER A 25 1.33 -15.58 -4.89
CA SER A 25 0.76 -16.89 -5.19
C SER A 25 -0.76 -16.73 -5.35
N GLY A 26 -1.21 -16.60 -6.59
CA GLY A 26 -2.61 -16.25 -6.90
C GLY A 26 -2.95 -14.84 -6.40
N SER A 27 -4.02 -14.72 -5.60
CA SER A 27 -4.46 -13.45 -4.99
C SER A 27 -3.73 -13.11 -3.69
N SER A 28 -2.79 -13.95 -3.24
CA SER A 28 -2.04 -13.75 -2.01
C SER A 28 -0.63 -13.27 -2.33
N CYS A 29 -0.23 -12.11 -1.83
CA CYS A 29 1.07 -11.51 -2.06
C CYS A 29 1.80 -11.26 -0.75
N ALA A 30 3.08 -11.61 -0.70
CA ALA A 30 3.95 -11.37 0.44
C ALA A 30 5.09 -10.43 0.05
N CYS A 31 5.38 -9.46 0.93
CA CYS A 31 6.54 -8.59 0.85
C CYS A 31 7.54 -8.96 1.96
N PRO A 32 8.75 -9.40 1.60
CA PRO A 32 9.79 -9.70 2.59
C PRO A 32 10.23 -8.45 3.36
N ALA A 33 10.77 -8.66 4.55
CA ALA A 33 11.21 -7.61 5.47
C ALA A 33 12.30 -6.73 4.84
N GLY A 34 12.19 -5.40 5.01
CA GLY A 34 13.17 -4.44 4.50
C GLY A 34 13.08 -4.16 3.00
N GLU A 35 12.13 -4.77 2.29
CA GLU A 35 11.91 -4.58 0.86
C GLU A 35 10.75 -3.63 0.58
N THR A 36 10.74 -3.05 -0.61
CA THR A 36 9.63 -2.22 -1.09
C THR A 36 8.82 -2.99 -2.11
N CYS A 37 7.57 -3.32 -1.83
CA CYS A 37 6.72 -4.06 -2.74
C CYS A 37 5.58 -3.20 -3.26
N ALA A 38 5.49 -3.08 -4.58
CA ALA A 38 4.34 -2.52 -5.26
C ALA A 38 3.48 -3.67 -5.82
N PHE A 39 2.29 -3.86 -5.25
CA PHE A 39 1.37 -4.90 -5.68
C PHE A 39 0.43 -4.35 -6.76
N ASP A 40 0.74 -4.66 -8.02
CA ASP A 40 -0.10 -4.35 -9.19
C ASP A 40 -1.02 -5.50 -9.60
N THR A 41 -0.77 -6.71 -9.08
CA THR A 41 -1.50 -7.93 -9.45
C THR A 41 -2.95 -7.92 -8.97
N CYS A 42 -3.19 -7.19 -7.90
CA CYS A 42 -4.49 -6.91 -7.36
C CYS A 42 -4.82 -5.47 -7.69
N SER A 43 -5.90 -5.27 -8.44
CA SER A 43 -6.37 -3.94 -8.80
C SER A 43 -7.65 -3.62 -8.04
N SER A 44 -8.16 -2.41 -8.16
CA SER A 44 -9.45 -2.00 -7.56
C SER A 44 -10.65 -2.84 -8.04
N SER A 45 -10.47 -3.62 -9.11
CA SER A 45 -11.49 -4.55 -9.63
C SER A 45 -11.31 -5.99 -9.11
N THR A 46 -10.17 -6.31 -8.51
CA THR A 46 -9.86 -7.65 -8.02
C THR A 46 -10.31 -7.79 -6.58
N SER A 47 -11.26 -8.69 -6.33
CA SER A 47 -11.74 -8.97 -4.98
C SER A 47 -10.93 -10.08 -4.30
N GLY A 48 -10.92 -10.07 -2.97
CA GLY A 48 -10.36 -11.17 -2.19
C GLY A 48 -8.84 -11.30 -2.19
N CYS A 49 -8.09 -10.23 -2.49
CA CYS A 49 -6.63 -10.32 -2.39
C CYS A 49 -6.15 -10.21 -0.95
N SER A 50 -5.06 -10.90 -0.66
CA SER A 50 -4.40 -10.89 0.63
C SER A 50 -2.97 -10.37 0.49
N PHE A 51 -2.64 -9.24 1.14
CA PHE A 51 -1.30 -8.68 1.17
C PHE A 51 -0.69 -8.90 2.55
N ASN A 52 0.52 -9.43 2.59
CA ASN A 52 1.29 -9.61 3.81
C ASN A 52 2.58 -8.81 3.72
N CYS A 53 2.71 -7.82 4.58
CA CYS A 53 3.83 -6.89 4.63
C CYS A 53 4.61 -7.10 5.90
N ALA A 54 5.80 -7.67 5.75
CA ALA A 54 6.71 -7.93 6.85
C ALA A 54 7.30 -6.62 7.43
N SER A 55 7.94 -6.74 8.58
CA SER A 55 8.46 -5.58 9.30
C SER A 55 9.58 -4.88 8.55
N GLY A 56 9.60 -3.55 8.57
CA GLY A 56 10.55 -2.72 7.84
C GLY A 56 10.31 -2.67 6.33
N SER A 57 9.30 -3.36 5.81
CA SER A 57 8.93 -3.30 4.40
C SER A 57 8.12 -2.05 4.08
N THR A 58 8.17 -1.61 2.82
CA THR A 58 7.26 -0.59 2.30
C THR A 58 6.33 -1.22 1.28
N CYS A 59 5.05 -1.34 1.62
CA CYS A 59 4.05 -1.92 0.74
C CYS A 59 3.15 -0.86 0.15
N SER A 60 2.92 -0.91 -1.15
CA SER A 60 1.90 -0.11 -1.81
C SER A 60 1.06 -0.96 -2.76
N GLY A 61 -0.25 -0.75 -2.79
CA GLY A 61 -1.10 -1.47 -3.73
C GLY A 61 -2.54 -1.02 -3.68
N SER A 62 -3.31 -1.50 -4.65
CA SER A 62 -4.76 -1.28 -4.69
C SER A 62 -5.48 -2.62 -4.61
N CYS A 63 -6.71 -2.60 -4.12
CA CYS A 63 -7.52 -3.79 -4.03
C CYS A 63 -8.99 -3.44 -4.14
N GLY A 64 -9.76 -4.33 -4.76
CA GLY A 64 -11.21 -4.24 -4.84
C GLY A 64 -11.87 -4.60 -3.52
N PRO A 65 -13.08 -5.18 -3.55
CA PRO A 65 -13.80 -5.52 -2.34
C PRO A 65 -13.25 -6.80 -1.66
N ASP A 66 -13.56 -6.95 -0.37
CA ASP A 66 -13.23 -8.13 0.43
C ASP A 66 -11.74 -8.46 0.51
N CYS A 67 -10.87 -7.44 0.48
CA CYS A 67 -9.43 -7.63 0.54
C CYS A 67 -8.91 -7.71 1.97
N ARG A 68 -7.77 -8.37 2.15
CA ARG A 68 -7.08 -8.50 3.42
C ARG A 68 -5.70 -7.88 3.34
N VAL A 69 -5.40 -6.91 4.19
CA VAL A 69 -4.07 -6.28 4.25
C VAL A 69 -3.51 -6.51 5.64
N GLU A 70 -2.35 -7.13 5.74
CA GLU A 70 -1.66 -7.39 7.01
C GLU A 70 -0.32 -6.68 7.02
N CYS A 71 -0.21 -5.68 7.89
CA CYS A 71 0.95 -4.82 8.05
C CYS A 71 1.50 -4.98 9.46
N SER A 72 2.61 -5.70 9.57
CA SER A 72 3.25 -6.01 10.85
C SER A 72 4.61 -5.33 10.91
N GLY A 73 4.67 -4.12 11.47
CA GLY A 73 5.90 -3.32 11.56
C GLY A 73 6.32 -2.69 10.24
N ALA A 74 5.40 -2.53 9.28
CA ALA A 74 5.66 -2.10 7.91
C ALA A 74 5.12 -0.68 7.63
N SER A 75 5.62 -0.04 6.58
CA SER A 75 5.02 1.16 5.99
C SER A 75 4.05 0.76 4.89
N CYS A 76 2.76 0.80 5.14
CA CYS A 76 1.74 0.30 4.23
C CYS A 76 0.88 1.43 3.66
N THR A 77 0.84 1.57 2.34
CA THR A 77 -0.01 2.53 1.64
C THR A 77 -0.95 1.77 0.70
N HIS A 78 -2.16 1.47 1.15
CA HIS A 78 -3.10 0.66 0.37
C HIS A 78 -4.45 1.36 0.15
N THR A 79 -4.97 1.21 -1.06
CA THR A 79 -6.36 1.55 -1.37
C THR A 79 -7.17 0.27 -1.42
N VAL A 80 -8.21 0.14 -0.59
CA VAL A 80 -9.03 -1.07 -0.50
C VAL A 80 -10.50 -0.75 -0.76
N GLY A 81 -11.23 -1.66 -1.39
CA GLY A 81 -12.67 -1.54 -1.61
C GLY A 81 -13.49 -1.95 -0.39
N ALA A 82 -14.82 -1.90 -0.55
CA ALA A 82 -15.77 -2.25 0.50
C ALA A 82 -15.61 -3.70 1.02
N GLY A 83 -15.91 -3.95 2.29
CA GLY A 83 -15.76 -5.25 2.95
C GLY A 83 -14.32 -5.62 3.33
N SER A 84 -13.33 -4.78 3.01
CA SER A 84 -11.93 -5.11 3.25
C SER A 84 -11.53 -5.05 4.72
N THR A 85 -10.60 -5.90 5.13
CA THR A 85 -10.04 -5.95 6.48
C THR A 85 -8.56 -5.61 6.44
N VAL A 86 -8.15 -4.61 7.21
CA VAL A 86 -6.75 -4.19 7.34
C VAL A 86 -6.30 -4.34 8.78
N ASN A 87 -5.21 -5.06 8.99
CA ASN A 87 -4.59 -5.22 10.28
C ASN A 87 -3.26 -4.48 10.29
N CYS A 88 -3.20 -3.36 10.99
CA CYS A 88 -2.00 -2.56 11.19
C CYS A 88 -1.50 -2.70 12.63
N ALA A 89 -0.78 -3.78 12.91
CA ALA A 89 -0.31 -4.07 14.26
C ALA A 89 0.75 -3.06 14.74
N SER A 90 1.65 -2.66 13.82
CA SER A 90 2.77 -1.76 14.11
C SER A 90 3.32 -1.17 12.80
N GLY A 91 3.96 0.00 12.88
CA GLY A 91 4.49 0.74 11.72
C GLY A 91 3.61 1.91 11.31
N THR A 92 3.75 2.35 10.06
CA THR A 92 3.01 3.49 9.50
C THR A 92 2.04 2.97 8.44
N CYS A 93 0.76 2.87 8.76
CA CYS A 93 -0.25 2.46 7.79
C CYS A 93 -1.07 3.66 7.32
N ALA A 94 -1.06 3.93 6.03
CA ALA A 94 -1.93 4.87 5.35
C ALA A 94 -2.92 4.09 4.47
N ILE A 95 -4.16 3.99 4.94
CA ILE A 95 -5.18 3.15 4.31
C ILE A 95 -6.29 4.03 3.78
N THR A 96 -6.56 3.92 2.47
CA THR A 96 -7.71 4.55 1.83
C THR A 96 -8.77 3.50 1.58
N CYS A 97 -9.91 3.62 2.24
CA CYS A 97 -11.04 2.73 2.01
C CYS A 97 -12.05 3.39 1.10
N ASN A 98 -12.38 2.76 -0.02
CA ASN A 98 -13.45 3.17 -0.90
C ASN A 98 -14.72 2.36 -0.57
N GLY A 99 -15.48 2.85 0.42
CA GLY A 99 -16.61 2.15 1.02
C GLY A 99 -16.34 1.68 2.45
N ALA A 100 -17.13 0.71 2.91
CA ALA A 100 -17.02 0.19 4.28
C ALA A 100 -15.79 -0.71 4.42
N CYS A 101 -14.94 -0.49 5.41
CA CYS A 101 -13.76 -1.33 5.66
C CYS A 101 -13.53 -1.46 7.15
N THR A 102 -12.90 -2.55 7.57
CA THR A 102 -12.51 -2.76 8.97
C THR A 102 -11.01 -2.56 9.09
N VAL A 103 -10.57 -1.67 9.97
CA VAL A 103 -9.15 -1.44 10.24
C VAL A 103 -8.88 -1.61 11.73
N SER A 104 -7.92 -2.48 12.02
CA SER A 104 -7.47 -2.76 13.38
C SER A 104 -6.06 -2.21 13.59
N GLY A 105 -5.83 -1.59 14.75
CA GLY A 105 -4.53 -1.04 15.15
C GLY A 105 -4.34 0.45 14.83
N ASN A 106 -3.09 0.90 14.70
CA ASN A 106 -2.77 2.32 14.53
C ASN A 106 -2.53 2.64 13.04
N ALA A 107 -3.60 2.98 12.33
CA ALA A 107 -3.54 3.34 10.92
C ALA A 107 -4.14 4.73 10.69
N ALA A 108 -3.51 5.51 9.82
CA ALA A 108 -4.10 6.69 9.22
C ALA A 108 -5.14 6.25 8.18
N LEU A 109 -6.41 6.44 8.53
CA LEU A 109 -7.54 6.00 7.73
C LEU A 109 -8.13 7.16 6.94
N THR A 110 -8.32 6.96 5.63
CA THR A 110 -9.06 7.87 4.76
C THR A 110 -10.26 7.14 4.20
N CYS A 111 -11.46 7.61 4.53
CA CYS A 111 -12.71 7.03 4.05
C CYS A 111 -13.20 7.80 2.81
N GLY A 112 -13.38 7.09 1.71
CA GLY A 112 -13.99 7.57 0.47
C GLY A 112 -15.32 6.87 0.20
N GLY A 113 -16.10 7.40 -0.74
CA GLY A 113 -17.40 6.82 -1.10
C GLY A 113 -18.54 7.18 -0.14
N GLY A 114 -18.39 8.26 0.64
CA GLY A 114 -19.43 8.76 1.54
C GLY A 114 -19.45 8.12 2.93
N THR A 115 -18.50 7.24 3.24
CA THR A 115 -18.34 6.65 4.57
C THR A 115 -17.57 7.57 5.52
N THR A 116 -17.76 7.36 6.81
CA THR A 116 -17.10 8.13 7.88
C THR A 116 -16.05 7.28 8.59
N SER A 117 -14.96 7.90 9.03
CA SER A 117 -13.93 7.21 9.81
C SER A 117 -14.40 6.97 11.24
N GLY A 118 -14.40 5.71 11.64
CA GLY A 118 -14.68 5.24 12.98
C GLY A 118 -13.45 4.57 13.63
N PRO A 119 -13.56 4.19 14.92
CA PRO A 119 -12.46 3.59 15.67
C PRO A 119 -12.02 2.20 15.15
N ALA A 120 -12.86 1.55 14.34
CA ALA A 120 -12.62 0.22 13.79
C ALA A 120 -12.57 0.20 12.26
N GLY A 121 -12.52 1.36 11.59
CA GLY A 121 -12.52 1.44 10.12
C GLY A 121 -13.53 2.45 9.56
N CYS A 122 -13.92 2.27 8.30
CA CYS A 122 -14.88 3.14 7.61
C CYS A 122 -16.27 2.50 7.59
N SER A 123 -17.30 3.27 7.90
CA SER A 123 -18.71 2.85 7.86
C SER A 123 -19.63 3.96 7.35
#